data_AF-A0A401QTY5-F1
#
_entry.id   AF-A0A401QTY5-F1
#
_cell.length_a   1.000
_cell.length_b   1.000
_cell.length_c   1.000
_cell.angle_alpha   90.00
_cell.angle_beta   90.00
_cell.angle_gamma   90.00
#
_symmetry.space_group_name_H-M   'P 1'
#
loop_
_entity.id
_entity.type
_entity.pdbx_description
1 polymer ?
#
loop_
_entity_poly.entity_id
_entity_poly.type
_entity_poly.pdbx_seq_one_letter_code
_entity_poly.pdbx_strand_id
1 'polypeptide(L)'
;MSGKSPSAGPTFTQASGVWQVDRTMAVLSNTVTDPDGDKADLTFAVYTTDAFGNPDKQVMIKDEPYGVLVSGYVNSGGTAKVTVPDGNLKPGTTYAFRTSAYDGSLYETEWSPWAKFKTRGRAVDIKLPEPDKNALALNEDDFQEPQKIAQPAMAVVPPTVPPTGLRAASGWNCGKVNSKTDIQPCSRIVPGVSKKARQSLIKQASSGLPHLVDWCETYADSHIKRYEACISGFTYEYQGIVVKDGKPTGEVLNASWAVGQEVKLSGTSGTFTQQLILVPLEVDPKFVSVTLDVEFDCLMADDCSNGPQSWDGALEWTGADPFSHTAIGKIDHTWTPTDNTDLLDLSTKITAYSPVANPAATRWQADGAQIRCDTISSTTPGCAFYKYIPTWVMNFKKTPPAVAHAWLTQSKLPNHPGSKAANKPMFFLPAADKNAPGRDPNKNRDVICPKNSDGTSWAGKYGNPRTTTVPEISASDKMSCDEFAYASSYNSGGMPGGIIGGMNPVTSGDKCVQTYATRATQGEWHLYDDERLAGPTWSEVCGRSAMSGWINSTSMGGAFSSGFSGKYRLLDKDPYWVDFPEFGHCDASKATVTCTVPKP
;
A
#
# COMPACT_ATOMS: atom_id res chain seq x y z
N MET A 1 -48.33 39.49 7.27
CA MET A 1 -46.92 39.23 7.54
C MET A 1 -46.21 38.19 6.64
N SER A 2 -46.76 37.71 5.52
CA SER A 2 -46.31 36.39 5.02
C SER A 2 -44.87 36.39 4.52
N GLY A 3 -44.14 35.30 4.80
CA GLY A 3 -42.92 35.03 4.08
C GLY A 3 -43.19 34.80 2.58
N LYS A 4 -42.69 35.66 1.68
CA LYS A 4 -43.08 35.63 0.24
C LYS A 4 -42.19 34.77 -0.66
N SER A 5 -40.99 34.44 -0.21
CA SER A 5 -39.93 33.85 -1.04
C SER A 5 -39.26 32.67 -0.33
N PRO A 6 -39.99 31.57 -0.07
CA PRO A 6 -39.44 30.41 0.61
C PRO A 6 -38.33 29.76 -0.23
N SER A 7 -37.17 29.59 0.39
CA SER A 7 -35.98 28.97 -0.21
C SER A 7 -35.34 27.92 0.67
N ALA A 8 -34.71 26.92 0.06
CA ALA A 8 -33.96 25.89 0.77
C ALA A 8 -32.51 25.85 0.28
N GLY A 9 -31.59 25.65 1.22
CA GLY A 9 -30.15 25.63 1.01
C GLY A 9 -29.45 24.63 1.93
N PRO A 10 -28.11 24.67 1.98
CA PRO A 10 -27.32 25.90 1.93
C PRO A 10 -26.83 26.37 0.55
N THR A 11 -27.00 25.61 -0.52
CA THR A 11 -26.58 26.05 -1.87
C THR A 11 -27.49 27.14 -2.44
N PHE A 12 -28.77 27.16 -2.03
CA PHE A 12 -29.81 28.05 -2.55
C PHE A 12 -29.83 28.09 -4.09
N THR A 13 -29.82 26.92 -4.70
CA THR A 13 -29.93 26.74 -6.16
C THR A 13 -31.18 25.95 -6.51
N GLN A 14 -31.79 26.25 -7.66
CA GLN A 14 -32.99 25.55 -8.13
C GLN A 14 -32.72 24.81 -9.45
N ALA A 15 -33.37 23.67 -9.60
CA ALA A 15 -33.54 22.97 -10.87
C ALA A 15 -35.03 22.68 -11.06
N SER A 16 -35.61 23.14 -12.18
CA SER A 16 -37.03 22.96 -12.50
C SER A 16 -37.99 23.34 -11.36
N GLY A 17 -37.72 24.45 -10.68
CA GLY A 17 -38.54 24.95 -9.56
C GLY A 17 -38.38 24.18 -8.24
N VAL A 18 -37.42 23.26 -8.13
CA VAL A 18 -37.09 22.52 -6.90
C VAL A 18 -35.71 22.93 -6.41
N TRP A 19 -35.62 23.38 -5.16
CA TRP A 19 -34.35 23.70 -4.51
C TRP A 19 -33.48 22.45 -4.35
N GLN A 20 -32.22 22.51 -4.76
CA GLN A 20 -31.28 21.39 -4.68
C GLN A 20 -30.46 21.51 -3.40
N VAL A 21 -30.74 20.66 -2.41
CA VAL A 21 -30.07 20.70 -1.11
C VAL A 21 -29.01 19.62 -1.05
N ASP A 22 -27.76 20.04 -0.85
CA ASP A 22 -26.58 19.18 -0.83
C ASP A 22 -26.42 18.36 0.47
N ARG A 23 -27.45 18.27 1.31
CA ARG A 23 -27.42 17.57 2.60
C ARG A 23 -28.82 17.25 3.14
N THR A 24 -28.90 16.40 4.16
CA THR A 24 -30.17 16.13 4.86
C THR A 24 -30.48 17.11 5.97
N MET A 25 -29.50 17.82 6.54
CA MET A 25 -29.74 18.93 7.46
C MET A 25 -29.98 20.23 6.67
N ALA A 26 -31.15 20.30 6.03
CA ALA A 26 -31.51 21.40 5.14
C ALA A 26 -31.68 22.73 5.89
N VAL A 27 -31.18 23.82 5.32
CA VAL A 27 -31.45 25.17 5.81
C VAL A 27 -32.66 25.70 5.06
N LEU A 28 -33.75 25.94 5.78
CA LEU A 28 -34.96 26.55 5.23
C LEU A 28 -34.96 28.03 5.57
N SER A 29 -35.37 28.86 4.62
CA SER A 29 -35.45 30.29 4.83
C SER A 29 -36.60 30.93 4.10
N ASN A 30 -37.05 32.07 4.61
CA ASN A 30 -38.03 32.91 3.95
C ASN A 30 -37.86 34.37 4.43
N THR A 31 -38.31 35.33 3.61
CA THR A 31 -38.20 36.77 3.90
C THR A 31 -39.43 37.24 4.66
N VAL A 32 -39.26 37.73 5.88
CA VAL A 32 -40.36 38.30 6.69
C VAL A 32 -40.88 39.58 6.04
N THR A 33 -42.19 39.73 5.96
CA THR A 33 -42.83 40.94 5.42
C THR A 33 -43.91 41.43 6.37
N ASP A 34 -43.57 42.31 7.30
CA ASP A 34 -44.53 42.98 8.18
C ASP A 34 -44.90 44.39 7.66
N PRO A 35 -46.21 44.70 7.45
CA PRO A 35 -46.66 46.00 6.96
C PRO A 35 -46.39 47.18 7.91
N ASP A 36 -46.40 46.94 9.23
CA ASP A 36 -46.26 47.96 10.26
C ASP A 36 -44.80 48.13 10.70
N GLY A 37 -43.91 47.28 10.18
CA GLY A 37 -42.46 47.33 10.36
C GLY A 37 -41.94 46.51 11.54
N ASP A 38 -42.81 45.74 12.18
CA ASP A 38 -42.47 44.97 13.37
C ASP A 38 -41.53 43.80 13.05
N LYS A 39 -40.91 43.28 14.12
CA LYS A 39 -40.14 42.04 14.03
C LYS A 39 -41.10 40.87 14.07
N ALA A 40 -40.84 39.85 13.26
CA ALA A 40 -41.59 38.61 13.31
C ALA A 40 -40.67 37.40 13.31
N ASP A 41 -41.11 36.32 13.94
CA ASP A 41 -40.58 34.99 13.67
C ASP A 41 -41.38 34.31 12.55
N LEU A 42 -40.82 33.23 12.00
CA LEU A 42 -41.51 32.35 11.07
C LEU A 42 -41.54 30.93 11.63
N THR A 43 -42.73 30.34 11.61
CA THR A 43 -42.96 28.90 11.73
C THR A 43 -42.75 28.24 10.37
N PHE A 44 -41.99 27.15 10.33
CA PHE A 44 -41.68 26.34 9.14
C PHE A 44 -42.29 24.95 9.29
N ALA A 45 -43.18 24.58 8.37
CA ALA A 45 -43.80 23.26 8.33
C ALA A 45 -43.31 22.49 7.10
N VAL A 46 -42.70 21.31 7.32
CA VAL A 46 -42.12 20.45 6.28
C VAL A 46 -43.03 19.27 6.01
N TYR A 47 -43.16 18.89 4.74
CA TYR A 47 -44.03 17.82 4.27
C TYR A 47 -43.28 16.90 3.31
N THR A 48 -43.57 15.60 3.35
CA THR A 48 -43.24 14.68 2.25
C THR A 48 -43.99 15.09 1.00
N THR A 49 -43.55 14.57 -0.15
CA THR A 49 -44.28 14.76 -1.39
C THR A 49 -44.82 13.44 -1.95
N ASP A 50 -45.97 13.50 -2.62
CA ASP A 50 -46.49 12.41 -3.43
C ASP A 50 -45.67 12.20 -4.71
N ALA A 51 -46.04 11.23 -5.55
CA ALA A 51 -45.34 10.94 -6.81
C ALA A 51 -45.37 12.12 -7.82
N PHE A 52 -46.29 13.07 -7.66
CA PHE A 52 -46.44 14.27 -8.47
C PHE A 52 -45.73 15.49 -7.85
N GLY A 53 -45.07 15.29 -6.70
CA GLY A 53 -44.37 16.33 -5.98
C GLY A 53 -45.28 17.25 -5.17
N ASN A 54 -46.56 16.91 -4.95
CA ASN A 54 -47.46 17.69 -4.11
C ASN A 54 -47.24 17.37 -2.63
N PRO A 55 -47.42 18.33 -1.70
CA PRO A 55 -47.34 18.06 -0.27
C PRO A 55 -48.32 16.95 0.15
N ASP A 56 -47.85 15.96 0.90
CA ASP A 56 -48.64 14.81 1.38
C ASP A 56 -48.73 14.80 2.91
N LYS A 57 -47.71 14.29 3.61
CA LYS A 57 -47.71 14.14 5.07
C LYS A 57 -46.71 15.09 5.71
N GLN A 58 -47.12 15.74 6.80
CA GLN A 58 -46.19 16.54 7.59
C GLN A 58 -45.06 15.65 8.13
N VAL A 59 -43.82 16.11 7.95
CA VAL A 59 -42.65 15.57 8.62
C VAL A 59 -42.69 16.12 10.04
N MET A 60 -43.06 15.25 10.99
CA MET A 60 -43.09 15.62 12.41
C MET A 60 -41.66 15.81 12.90
N ILE A 61 -41.24 17.07 13.02
CA ILE A 61 -39.91 17.40 13.52
C ILE A 61 -39.80 16.96 14.98
N LYS A 62 -38.88 16.04 15.24
CA LYS A 62 -38.70 15.44 16.57
C LYS A 62 -38.35 16.50 17.61
N ASP A 63 -38.91 16.35 18.81
CA ASP A 63 -38.65 17.18 19.99
C ASP A 63 -39.10 18.65 19.86
N GLU A 64 -39.82 19.00 18.79
CA GLU A 64 -40.40 20.32 18.57
C GLU A 64 -41.92 20.33 18.81
N PRO A 65 -42.48 21.35 19.50
CA PRO A 65 -43.91 21.52 19.64
C PRO A 65 -44.62 21.56 18.28
N TYR A 66 -45.69 20.79 18.13
CA TYR A 66 -46.49 20.68 16.89
C TYR A 66 -45.72 20.21 15.64
N GLY A 67 -44.48 19.71 15.79
CA GLY A 67 -43.68 19.17 14.69
C GLY A 67 -43.28 20.19 13.64
N VAL A 68 -43.07 21.45 14.04
CA VAL A 68 -42.66 22.58 13.18
C VAL A 68 -41.40 23.23 13.76
N LEU A 69 -40.66 23.98 12.93
CA LEU A 69 -39.50 24.75 13.38
C LEU A 69 -39.86 26.23 13.46
N VAL A 70 -39.48 26.93 14.52
CA VAL A 70 -39.72 28.37 14.67
C VAL A 70 -38.38 29.11 14.64
N SER A 71 -38.26 30.17 13.83
CA SER A 71 -37.06 30.99 13.81
C SER A 71 -36.98 31.93 15.02
N GLY A 72 -35.83 32.59 15.21
CA GLY A 72 -35.82 33.81 16.01
C GLY A 72 -36.58 34.95 15.30
N TYR A 73 -36.92 35.99 16.05
CA TYR A 73 -37.48 37.24 15.51
C TYR A 73 -36.49 37.94 14.59
N VAL A 74 -36.94 38.34 13.40
CA VAL A 74 -36.18 39.13 12.43
C VAL A 74 -36.98 40.36 12.02
N ASN A 75 -36.29 41.44 11.64
CA ASN A 75 -36.94 42.66 11.14
C ASN A 75 -37.75 42.37 9.87
N SER A 76 -38.81 43.15 9.61
CA SER A 76 -39.45 43.22 8.31
C SER A 76 -38.42 43.46 7.19
N GLY A 77 -38.52 42.70 6.09
CA GLY A 77 -37.54 42.63 5.01
C GLY A 77 -36.31 41.74 5.29
N GLY A 78 -36.16 41.28 6.54
CA GLY A 78 -35.12 40.35 6.96
C GLY A 78 -35.39 38.91 6.54
N THR A 79 -34.37 38.06 6.60
CA THR A 79 -34.48 36.63 6.28
C THR A 79 -34.49 35.79 7.56
N ALA A 80 -35.60 35.10 7.83
CA ALA A 80 -35.67 34.07 8.85
C ALA A 80 -35.08 32.77 8.31
N LYS A 81 -34.32 32.05 9.15
CA LYS A 81 -33.69 30.78 8.81
C LYS A 81 -33.87 29.76 9.93
N VAL A 82 -34.12 28.52 9.56
CA VAL A 82 -34.08 27.35 10.46
C VAL A 82 -33.28 26.23 9.81
N THR A 83 -32.68 25.36 10.62
CA THR A 83 -32.02 24.14 10.13
C THR A 83 -32.85 22.95 10.55
N VAL A 84 -33.20 22.09 9.59
CA VAL A 84 -33.91 20.85 9.89
C VAL A 84 -32.96 19.90 10.64
N PRO A 85 -33.31 19.43 11.85
CA PRO A 85 -32.44 18.55 12.63
C PRO A 85 -32.21 17.20 11.94
N ASP A 86 -31.08 16.55 12.25
CA ASP A 86 -30.76 15.21 11.74
C ASP A 86 -31.86 14.19 12.07
N GLY A 87 -32.03 13.19 11.19
CA GLY A 87 -33.02 12.12 11.33
C GLY A 87 -34.41 12.45 10.79
N ASN A 88 -34.73 13.73 10.54
CA ASN A 88 -36.06 14.11 10.00
C ASN A 88 -36.15 13.98 8.48
N LEU A 89 -35.03 14.14 7.76
CA LEU A 89 -34.99 14.07 6.29
C LEU A 89 -34.16 12.88 5.81
N LYS A 90 -34.66 12.19 4.79
CA LYS A 90 -33.99 11.06 4.13
C LYS A 90 -33.13 11.57 2.96
N PRO A 91 -32.00 10.91 2.63
CA PRO A 91 -31.26 11.18 1.40
C PRO A 91 -32.12 11.00 0.14
N GLY A 92 -31.82 11.76 -0.90
CA GLY A 92 -32.38 11.62 -2.25
C GLY A 92 -33.88 11.92 -2.37
N THR A 93 -34.48 12.52 -1.35
CA THR A 93 -35.93 12.63 -1.19
C THR A 93 -36.40 14.06 -1.43
N THR A 94 -37.52 14.21 -2.13
CA THR A 94 -38.17 15.51 -2.36
C THR A 94 -39.19 15.81 -1.26
N TYR A 95 -39.10 17.01 -0.71
CA TYR A 95 -39.95 17.55 0.33
C TYR A 95 -40.58 18.87 -0.14
N ALA A 96 -41.66 19.27 0.52
CA ALA A 96 -42.26 20.59 0.40
C ALA A 96 -42.24 21.29 1.75
N PHE A 97 -42.16 22.61 1.77
CA PHE A 97 -42.35 23.39 2.99
C PHE A 97 -43.06 24.71 2.71
N ARG A 98 -43.63 25.26 3.78
CA ARG A 98 -44.26 26.58 3.81
C ARG A 98 -44.04 27.22 5.18
N THR A 99 -44.29 28.51 5.29
CA THR A 99 -44.09 29.28 6.51
C THR A 99 -45.32 30.10 6.91
N SER A 100 -45.45 30.40 8.20
CA SER A 100 -46.44 31.32 8.78
C SER A 100 -45.74 32.25 9.77
N ALA A 101 -46.07 33.54 9.81
CA ALA A 101 -45.39 34.49 10.69
C ALA A 101 -46.15 34.78 12.00
N TYR A 102 -45.41 35.28 12.98
CA TYR A 102 -45.90 35.80 14.25
C TYR A 102 -45.08 37.04 14.69
N ASP A 103 -45.74 38.19 14.92
CA ASP A 103 -45.10 39.47 15.31
C ASP A 103 -44.92 39.64 16.83
N GLY A 104 -45.37 38.68 17.63
CA GLY A 104 -45.42 38.80 19.08
C GLY A 104 -46.82 39.08 19.65
N SER A 105 -47.80 39.40 18.79
CA SER A 105 -49.19 39.66 19.16
C SER A 105 -50.19 38.81 18.36
N LEU A 106 -49.95 38.60 17.06
CA LEU A 106 -50.87 37.92 16.15
C LEU A 106 -50.13 36.95 15.23
N TYR A 107 -50.74 35.78 15.03
CA TYR A 107 -50.38 34.89 13.94
C TYR A 107 -51.06 35.34 12.66
N GLU A 108 -50.38 35.16 11.54
CA GLU A 108 -51.05 35.27 10.26
C GLU A 108 -52.09 34.18 10.03
N THR A 109 -53.12 34.55 9.29
CA THR A 109 -54.18 33.63 8.84
C THR A 109 -53.81 32.92 7.54
N GLU A 110 -52.87 33.46 6.76
CA GLU A 110 -52.43 32.90 5.48
C GLU A 110 -50.99 32.37 5.54
N TRP A 111 -50.80 31.16 5.02
CA TRP A 111 -49.47 30.56 4.87
C TRP A 111 -48.79 31.06 3.60
N SER A 112 -47.46 31.04 3.59
CA SER A 112 -46.66 31.28 2.38
C SER A 112 -47.02 30.32 1.24
N PRO A 113 -46.65 30.66 -0.02
CA PRO A 113 -46.56 29.68 -1.09
C PRO A 113 -45.73 28.47 -0.69
N TRP A 114 -45.99 27.32 -1.32
CA TRP A 114 -45.17 26.13 -1.14
C TRP A 114 -43.85 26.27 -1.90
N ALA A 115 -42.74 25.89 -1.24
CA ALA A 115 -41.48 25.61 -1.91
C ALA A 115 -41.16 24.12 -1.84
N LYS A 116 -40.54 23.59 -2.89
CA LYS A 116 -40.04 22.21 -2.94
C LYS A 116 -38.54 22.19 -2.84
N PHE A 117 -38.00 21.19 -2.15
CA PHE A 117 -36.57 20.95 -2.11
C PHE A 117 -36.25 19.46 -2.18
N LYS A 118 -35.11 19.11 -2.75
CA LYS A 118 -34.62 17.73 -2.84
C LYS A 118 -33.30 17.61 -2.10
N THR A 119 -33.24 16.71 -1.14
CA THR A 119 -31.98 16.35 -0.47
C THR A 119 -31.11 15.51 -1.40
N ARG A 120 -29.79 15.63 -1.30
CA ARG A 120 -28.87 14.80 -2.08
C ARG A 120 -29.02 13.32 -1.75
N GLY A 121 -28.74 12.46 -2.74
CA GLY A 121 -28.57 11.03 -2.52
C GLY A 121 -27.26 10.69 -1.82
N ARG A 122 -27.12 9.44 -1.39
CA ARG A 122 -25.84 8.90 -0.90
C ARG A 122 -24.84 8.83 -2.04
N ALA A 123 -23.59 9.18 -1.75
CA ALA A 123 -22.46 8.98 -2.64
C ALA A 123 -21.76 7.65 -2.38
N VAL A 124 -21.94 7.06 -1.19
CA VAL A 124 -21.35 5.79 -0.78
C VAL A 124 -22.42 4.93 -0.11
N ASP A 125 -22.52 3.68 -0.56
CA ASP A 125 -23.31 2.63 0.08
C ASP A 125 -22.60 1.28 -0.12
N ILE A 126 -21.78 0.90 0.85
CA ILE A 126 -21.05 -0.37 0.82
C ILE A 126 -21.66 -1.28 1.88
N LYS A 127 -22.33 -2.34 1.44
CA LYS A 127 -22.88 -3.39 2.30
C LYS A 127 -21.79 -4.39 2.71
N LEU A 128 -21.73 -4.67 4.01
CA LEU A 128 -20.67 -5.40 4.69
C LEU A 128 -21.25 -6.47 5.64
N PRO A 129 -20.48 -7.55 5.91
CA PRO A 129 -20.84 -8.51 6.94
C PRO A 129 -20.66 -7.95 8.35
N GLU A 130 -21.16 -8.69 9.34
CA GLU A 130 -20.94 -8.43 10.77
C GLU A 130 -19.45 -8.61 11.13
N PRO A 131 -18.85 -7.70 11.94
CA PRO A 131 -17.52 -7.91 12.51
C PRO A 131 -17.46 -9.16 13.39
N ASP A 132 -16.44 -10.00 13.18
CA ASP A 132 -16.20 -11.20 14.00
C ASP A 132 -15.03 -11.01 14.96
N LYS A 133 -15.33 -10.89 16.26
CA LYS A 133 -14.32 -10.76 17.30
C LYS A 133 -13.37 -11.97 17.40
N ASN A 134 -13.83 -13.14 16.98
CA ASN A 134 -13.10 -14.40 17.06
C ASN A 134 -12.30 -14.71 15.79
N ALA A 135 -12.37 -13.84 14.76
CA ALA A 135 -11.57 -14.00 13.56
C ALA A 135 -10.08 -14.08 13.93
N LEU A 136 -9.42 -15.12 13.42
CA LEU A 136 -8.00 -15.36 13.59
C LEU A 136 -7.19 -14.22 12.95
N ALA A 137 -5.99 -13.98 13.47
CA ALA A 137 -5.04 -13.08 12.82
C ALA A 137 -4.72 -13.59 11.42
N LEU A 138 -4.56 -12.65 10.47
CA LEU A 138 -4.08 -13.00 9.14
C LEU A 138 -2.62 -13.42 9.23
N ASN A 139 -2.24 -14.41 8.43
CA ASN A 139 -0.83 -14.64 8.15
C ASN A 139 -0.40 -13.71 7.02
N GLU A 140 0.29 -12.62 7.36
CA GLU A 140 0.74 -11.65 6.35
C GLU A 140 1.65 -12.26 5.27
N ASP A 141 2.30 -13.40 5.53
CA ASP A 141 3.16 -14.08 4.52
C ASP A 141 2.35 -14.63 3.35
N ASP A 142 1.06 -14.92 3.54
CA ASP A 142 0.15 -15.40 2.50
C ASP A 142 -0.08 -14.33 1.40
N PHE A 143 0.26 -13.07 1.69
CA PHE A 143 0.11 -11.93 0.78
C PHE A 143 1.46 -11.39 0.27
N GLN A 144 2.57 -12.05 0.60
CA GLN A 144 3.92 -11.66 0.19
C GLN A 144 4.39 -12.45 -1.04
N GLU A 145 4.02 -11.95 -2.22
CA GLU A 145 4.44 -12.51 -3.50
C GLU A 145 5.88 -12.10 -3.86
N PRO A 146 6.69 -13.01 -4.45
CA PRO A 146 8.01 -12.66 -4.98
C PRO A 146 7.93 -11.49 -5.98
N GLN A 147 8.84 -10.53 -5.83
CA GLN A 147 8.95 -9.35 -6.69
C GLN A 147 10.11 -9.52 -7.65
N LYS A 148 9.82 -9.39 -8.94
CA LYS A 148 10.84 -9.46 -9.99
C LYS A 148 11.86 -8.34 -9.81
N ILE A 149 13.14 -8.69 -9.96
CA ILE A 149 14.25 -7.74 -9.98
C ILE A 149 15.00 -7.80 -11.31
N ALA A 150 15.85 -6.80 -11.54
CA ALA A 150 16.76 -6.82 -12.67
C ALA A 150 17.71 -8.04 -12.59
N GLN A 151 18.15 -8.51 -13.76
CA GLN A 151 19.21 -9.52 -13.84
C GLN A 151 20.53 -8.96 -13.27
N PRO A 152 21.41 -9.82 -12.75
CA PRO A 152 22.65 -9.35 -12.16
C PRO A 152 23.52 -8.61 -13.18
N ALA A 153 24.21 -7.57 -12.71
CA ALA A 153 25.15 -6.79 -13.49
C ALA A 153 26.56 -7.34 -13.31
N MET A 154 27.34 -7.32 -14.40
CA MET A 154 28.75 -7.69 -14.36
C MET A 154 29.61 -6.53 -13.87
N ALA A 155 30.63 -6.85 -13.07
CA ALA A 155 31.72 -5.96 -12.75
C ALA A 155 33.02 -6.48 -13.39
N VAL A 156 33.85 -5.55 -13.88
CA VAL A 156 35.16 -5.86 -14.44
C VAL A 156 36.11 -6.22 -13.31
N VAL A 157 36.76 -7.39 -13.41
CA VAL A 157 37.75 -7.86 -12.41
C VAL A 157 39.01 -8.37 -13.10
N PRO A 158 40.22 -8.10 -12.57
CA PRO A 158 41.45 -8.66 -13.11
C PRO A 158 41.41 -10.21 -13.13
N PRO A 159 42.11 -10.86 -14.08
CA PRO A 159 42.87 -10.26 -15.18
C PRO A 159 41.93 -9.80 -16.30
N THR A 160 42.14 -8.56 -16.79
CA THR A 160 41.39 -8.00 -17.91
C THR A 160 42.33 -7.49 -18.99
N VAL A 161 42.65 -8.36 -19.94
CA VAL A 161 43.17 -7.95 -21.24
C VAL A 161 42.03 -7.89 -22.27
N PRO A 162 42.14 -7.06 -23.32
CA PRO A 162 41.16 -7.02 -24.39
C PRO A 162 40.98 -8.40 -25.04
N PRO A 163 39.74 -8.79 -25.41
CA PRO A 163 39.52 -10.00 -26.17
C PRO A 163 40.19 -9.92 -27.56
N THR A 164 40.92 -10.95 -27.93
CA THR A 164 41.45 -11.12 -29.29
C THR A 164 40.34 -11.68 -30.18
N GLY A 165 39.93 -10.94 -31.21
CA GLY A 165 38.91 -11.43 -32.15
C GLY A 165 37.46 -11.36 -31.66
N LEU A 166 37.19 -11.01 -30.40
CA LEU A 166 35.84 -10.66 -29.92
C LEU A 166 35.73 -9.14 -29.69
N ARG A 167 34.49 -8.65 -29.63
CA ARG A 167 34.22 -7.23 -29.30
C ARG A 167 34.15 -7.05 -27.78
N ALA A 168 34.92 -6.10 -27.24
CA ALA A 168 34.89 -5.76 -25.81
C ALA A 168 33.49 -5.35 -25.32
N ALA A 169 32.70 -4.67 -26.16
CA ALA A 169 31.32 -4.29 -25.88
C ALA A 169 30.37 -5.48 -25.62
N SER A 170 30.81 -6.71 -25.91
CA SER A 170 30.06 -7.94 -25.62
C SER A 170 30.26 -8.47 -24.19
N GLY A 171 30.94 -7.71 -23.32
CA GLY A 171 31.06 -7.99 -21.89
C GLY A 171 32.12 -9.03 -21.52
N TRP A 172 33.10 -9.31 -22.39
CA TRP A 172 34.13 -10.32 -22.12
C TRP A 172 35.24 -9.80 -21.20
N ASN A 173 35.55 -10.57 -20.16
CA ASN A 173 36.74 -10.39 -19.33
C ASN A 173 37.75 -11.47 -19.68
N CYS A 174 38.91 -11.10 -20.23
CA CYS A 174 39.88 -12.08 -20.73
C CYS A 174 41.19 -12.07 -19.96
N GLY A 175 41.76 -13.27 -19.82
CA GLY A 175 43.13 -13.46 -19.38
C GLY A 175 44.13 -13.35 -20.54
N LYS A 176 45.43 -13.41 -20.20
CA LYS A 176 46.52 -13.40 -21.18
C LYS A 176 46.49 -14.66 -22.03
N VAL A 177 46.99 -14.59 -23.26
CA VAL A 177 47.23 -15.78 -24.10
C VAL A 177 48.20 -16.72 -23.39
N ASN A 178 47.88 -18.01 -23.34
CA ASN A 178 48.81 -19.03 -22.85
C ASN A 178 49.86 -19.30 -23.93
N SER A 179 51.14 -19.00 -23.65
CA SER A 179 52.22 -19.11 -24.63
C SER A 179 52.60 -20.54 -25.03
N LYS A 180 52.07 -21.56 -24.34
CA LYS A 180 52.31 -22.97 -24.67
C LYS A 180 51.27 -23.55 -25.63
N THR A 181 50.07 -23.01 -25.60
CA THR A 181 48.90 -23.56 -26.30
C THR A 181 48.25 -22.53 -27.24
N ASP A 182 48.71 -21.28 -27.17
CA ASP A 182 48.21 -20.12 -27.88
C ASP A 182 46.70 -19.84 -27.66
N ILE A 183 46.15 -20.23 -26.51
CA ILE A 183 44.74 -20.01 -26.17
C ILE A 183 44.58 -18.77 -25.29
N GLN A 184 43.70 -17.85 -25.69
CA GLN A 184 43.23 -16.76 -24.84
C GLN A 184 41.93 -17.15 -24.11
N PRO A 185 41.92 -17.17 -22.77
CA PRO A 185 40.72 -17.41 -21.99
C PRO A 185 39.88 -16.14 -21.87
N CYS A 186 38.56 -16.25 -21.98
CA CYS A 186 37.60 -15.17 -21.76
C CYS A 186 36.40 -15.70 -20.97
N SER A 187 35.87 -14.93 -20.03
CA SER A 187 34.63 -15.26 -19.33
C SER A 187 33.65 -14.10 -19.28
N ARG A 188 32.38 -14.42 -19.06
CA ARG A 188 31.29 -13.45 -18.84
C ARG A 188 30.10 -14.12 -18.17
N ILE A 189 29.12 -13.31 -17.75
CA ILE A 189 27.75 -13.80 -17.53
C ILE A 189 26.87 -13.36 -18.70
N VAL A 190 25.90 -14.20 -19.06
CA VAL A 190 24.90 -13.88 -20.08
C VAL A 190 23.51 -13.91 -19.45
N PRO A 191 22.88 -12.73 -19.24
CA PRO A 191 21.50 -12.64 -18.79
C PRO A 191 20.52 -13.23 -19.81
N GLY A 192 19.45 -13.87 -19.34
CA GLY A 192 18.35 -14.33 -20.21
C GLY A 192 18.61 -15.65 -20.94
N VAL A 193 19.10 -16.64 -20.21
CA VAL A 193 19.53 -17.93 -20.77
C VAL A 193 18.56 -18.63 -21.73
N SER A 194 19.13 -19.36 -22.68
CA SER A 194 18.42 -20.29 -23.56
C SER A 194 17.50 -21.24 -22.77
N LYS A 195 16.36 -21.63 -23.37
CA LYS A 195 15.37 -22.56 -22.79
C LYS A 195 16.01 -23.82 -22.16
N LYS A 196 17.15 -24.27 -22.69
CA LYS A 196 17.92 -25.43 -22.24
C LYS A 196 18.52 -25.25 -20.84
N ALA A 197 19.13 -24.10 -20.53
CA ALA A 197 19.71 -23.87 -19.20
C ALA A 197 18.64 -23.75 -18.11
N ARG A 198 17.50 -23.11 -18.43
CA ARG A 198 16.31 -23.09 -17.57
C ARG A 198 15.79 -24.50 -17.30
N GLN A 199 15.63 -25.31 -18.35
CA GLN A 199 15.21 -26.71 -18.21
C GLN A 199 16.22 -27.53 -17.41
N SER A 200 17.53 -27.29 -17.52
CA SER A 200 18.54 -27.99 -16.73
C SER A 200 18.45 -27.67 -15.25
N LEU A 201 18.33 -26.39 -14.87
CA LEU A 201 18.13 -25.99 -13.46
C LEU A 201 16.83 -26.58 -12.90
N ILE A 202 15.71 -26.48 -13.63
CA ILE A 202 14.41 -27.02 -13.20
C ILE A 202 14.43 -28.56 -13.13
N LYS A 203 15.01 -29.24 -14.13
CA LYS A 203 15.11 -30.71 -14.17
C LYS A 203 15.95 -31.23 -13.02
N GLN A 204 17.03 -30.53 -12.68
CA GLN A 204 17.83 -30.90 -11.52
C GLN A 204 17.15 -30.57 -10.20
N ALA A 205 16.43 -29.44 -10.08
CA ALA A 205 15.57 -29.16 -8.91
C ALA A 205 14.58 -30.32 -8.68
N SER A 206 13.95 -30.81 -9.74
CA SER A 206 13.04 -31.98 -9.71
C SER A 206 13.72 -33.30 -9.35
N SER A 207 15.07 -33.36 -9.36
CA SER A 207 15.84 -34.53 -8.91
C SER A 207 16.28 -34.45 -7.44
N GLY A 208 15.81 -33.44 -6.70
CA GLY A 208 16.08 -33.27 -5.27
C GLY A 208 17.31 -32.41 -4.96
N LEU A 209 17.65 -31.42 -5.79
CA LEU A 209 18.68 -30.44 -5.42
C LEU A 209 18.28 -29.74 -4.11
N PRO A 210 19.17 -29.63 -3.12
CA PRO A 210 18.90 -28.87 -1.92
C PRO A 210 18.83 -27.37 -2.25
N HIS A 211 17.62 -26.81 -2.25
CA HIS A 211 17.38 -25.37 -2.33
C HIS A 211 17.47 -24.73 -0.94
N LEU A 212 18.03 -23.53 -0.88
CA LEU A 212 18.00 -22.68 0.32
C LEU A 212 16.67 -21.92 0.42
N VAL A 213 16.07 -21.59 -0.72
CA VAL A 213 14.81 -20.86 -0.86
C VAL A 213 13.82 -21.71 -1.67
N ASP A 214 12.80 -22.24 -1.00
CA ASP A 214 11.90 -23.27 -1.58
C ASP A 214 11.17 -22.82 -2.85
N TRP A 215 10.84 -21.53 -2.98
CA TRP A 215 10.10 -21.03 -4.15
C TRP A 215 10.99 -20.70 -5.35
N CYS A 216 12.32 -20.78 -5.23
CA CYS A 216 13.25 -20.45 -6.32
C CYS A 216 13.05 -21.29 -7.57
N GLU A 217 12.67 -22.56 -7.42
CA GLU A 217 12.47 -23.49 -8.53
C GLU A 217 11.34 -23.07 -9.49
N THR A 218 10.42 -22.21 -9.03
CA THR A 218 9.23 -21.82 -9.78
C THR A 218 9.47 -20.65 -10.75
N TYR A 219 10.55 -19.89 -10.57
CA TYR A 219 10.84 -18.69 -11.36
C TYR A 219 12.03 -18.88 -12.30
N ALA A 220 11.91 -18.28 -13.50
CA ALA A 220 12.90 -18.42 -14.57
C ALA A 220 13.84 -17.20 -14.69
N ASP A 221 13.69 -16.25 -13.78
CA ASP A 221 14.34 -14.95 -13.68
C ASP A 221 14.40 -14.50 -12.22
N SER A 222 15.23 -13.50 -11.94
CA SER A 222 15.53 -13.06 -10.59
C SER A 222 14.35 -12.42 -9.87
N HIS A 223 14.12 -12.82 -8.63
CA HIS A 223 13.03 -12.38 -7.76
C HIS A 223 13.49 -12.25 -6.30
N ILE A 224 12.80 -11.42 -5.52
CA ILE A 224 13.02 -11.28 -4.08
C ILE A 224 11.70 -11.31 -3.30
N LYS A 225 11.74 -11.87 -2.09
CA LYS A 225 10.85 -11.54 -0.97
C LYS A 225 11.61 -10.68 0.05
N ARG A 226 11.01 -10.32 1.18
CA ARG A 226 11.68 -9.49 2.21
C ARG A 226 12.95 -10.15 2.78
N TYR A 227 12.97 -11.48 2.90
CA TYR A 227 14.06 -12.22 3.53
C TYR A 227 14.68 -13.29 2.64
N GLU A 228 14.23 -13.42 1.39
CA GLU A 228 14.65 -14.49 0.50
C GLU A 228 14.88 -13.91 -0.90
N ALA A 229 15.94 -14.32 -1.57
CA ALA A 229 16.21 -13.91 -2.95
C ALA A 229 16.54 -15.12 -3.80
N CYS A 230 16.04 -15.05 -5.03
CA CYS A 230 16.39 -15.93 -6.12
C CYS A 230 17.05 -15.09 -7.21
N ILE A 231 18.35 -15.24 -7.41
CA ILE A 231 19.11 -14.56 -8.45
C ILE A 231 19.45 -15.63 -9.49
N SER A 232 18.66 -15.69 -10.55
CA SER A 232 18.68 -16.78 -11.52
C SER A 232 18.41 -16.28 -12.94
N GLY A 233 18.46 -17.19 -13.90
CA GLY A 233 18.15 -16.85 -15.29
C GLY A 233 19.34 -16.27 -16.07
N PHE A 234 20.56 -16.59 -15.65
CA PHE A 234 21.80 -16.30 -16.39
C PHE A 234 22.74 -17.51 -16.45
N THR A 235 23.68 -17.48 -17.39
CA THR A 235 24.76 -18.48 -17.53
C THR A 235 26.10 -17.82 -17.30
N TYR A 236 27.02 -18.57 -16.70
CA TYR A 236 28.44 -18.26 -16.72
C TYR A 236 29.07 -18.94 -17.94
N GLU A 237 29.72 -18.17 -18.80
CA GLU A 237 30.41 -18.67 -19.99
C GLU A 237 31.92 -18.51 -19.83
N TYR A 238 32.66 -19.54 -20.24
CA TYR A 238 34.11 -19.55 -20.37
C TYR A 238 34.48 -20.00 -21.79
N GLN A 239 35.31 -19.20 -22.46
CA GLN A 239 35.76 -19.44 -23.83
C GLN A 239 37.27 -19.44 -23.94
N GLY A 240 37.78 -20.33 -24.79
CA GLY A 240 39.17 -20.41 -25.18
C GLY A 240 39.31 -20.02 -26.64
N ILE A 241 39.81 -18.84 -26.92
CA ILE A 241 40.04 -18.35 -28.28
C ILE A 241 41.41 -18.83 -28.74
N VAL A 242 41.46 -19.67 -29.78
CA VAL A 242 42.74 -20.15 -30.32
C VAL A 242 43.37 -19.04 -31.16
N VAL A 243 44.51 -18.54 -30.70
CA VAL A 243 45.32 -17.51 -31.35
C VAL A 243 46.50 -18.20 -32.02
N LYS A 244 46.99 -17.66 -33.13
CA LYS A 244 48.24 -18.09 -33.76
C LYS A 244 48.90 -16.88 -34.39
N ASP A 245 50.20 -16.71 -34.17
CA ASP A 245 50.96 -15.56 -34.67
C ASP A 245 50.30 -14.21 -34.31
N GLY A 246 49.71 -14.14 -33.11
CA GLY A 246 49.00 -12.96 -32.59
C GLY A 246 47.62 -12.68 -33.21
N LYS A 247 47.08 -13.59 -34.03
CA LYS A 247 45.76 -13.45 -34.67
C LYS A 247 44.80 -14.58 -34.28
N PRO A 248 43.50 -14.32 -34.13
CA PRO A 248 42.53 -15.37 -33.88
C PRO A 248 42.42 -16.29 -35.10
N THR A 249 42.40 -17.61 -34.87
CA THR A 249 42.30 -18.61 -35.94
C THR A 249 40.86 -18.86 -36.41
N GLY A 250 39.88 -18.44 -35.61
CA GLY A 250 38.46 -18.74 -35.79
C GLY A 250 37.97 -19.93 -34.94
N GLU A 251 38.88 -20.71 -34.35
CA GLU A 251 38.53 -21.78 -33.42
C GLU A 251 38.27 -21.23 -32.01
N VAL A 252 37.16 -21.66 -31.40
CA VAL A 252 36.73 -21.26 -30.05
C VAL A 252 36.29 -22.51 -29.28
N LEU A 253 36.90 -22.72 -28.12
CA LEU A 253 36.49 -23.73 -27.14
C LEU A 253 35.42 -23.13 -26.23
N ASN A 254 34.34 -23.87 -25.95
CA ASN A 254 33.23 -23.38 -25.12
C ASN A 254 33.06 -24.24 -23.85
N ALA A 255 32.83 -23.58 -22.73
CA ALA A 255 32.32 -24.18 -21.52
C ALA A 255 31.30 -23.25 -20.88
N SER A 256 30.19 -23.79 -20.37
CA SER A 256 29.15 -22.96 -19.78
C SER A 256 28.37 -23.67 -18.68
N TRP A 257 27.88 -22.89 -17.72
CA TRP A 257 27.10 -23.36 -16.57
C TRP A 257 25.84 -22.51 -16.40
N ALA A 258 24.71 -23.14 -16.12
CA ALA A 258 23.56 -22.45 -15.59
C ALA A 258 23.82 -22.11 -14.11
N VAL A 259 23.58 -20.85 -13.74
CA VAL A 259 23.86 -20.35 -12.39
C VAL A 259 22.55 -20.05 -11.67
N GLY A 260 22.38 -20.63 -10.48
CA GLY A 260 21.35 -20.25 -9.52
C GLY A 260 22.00 -19.72 -8.25
N GLN A 261 21.69 -18.49 -7.85
CA GLN A 261 22.16 -17.92 -6.59
C GLN A 261 20.96 -17.66 -5.70
N GLU A 262 21.00 -18.18 -4.47
CA GLU A 262 19.92 -18.05 -3.49
C GLU A 262 20.45 -17.41 -2.23
N VAL A 263 19.65 -16.56 -1.60
CA VAL A 263 20.06 -15.85 -0.37
C VAL A 263 18.89 -15.88 0.61
N LYS A 264 19.18 -16.26 1.86
CA LYS A 264 18.21 -16.29 2.94
C LYS A 264 18.69 -15.47 4.12
N LEU A 265 17.99 -14.36 4.35
CA LEU A 265 18.26 -13.41 5.42
C LEU A 265 17.54 -13.80 6.71
N SER A 266 18.05 -13.28 7.82
CA SER A 266 17.38 -13.38 9.11
C SER A 266 16.84 -12.03 9.56
N GLY A 267 15.54 -11.95 9.82
CA GLY A 267 14.93 -10.77 10.43
C GLY A 267 15.34 -10.55 11.90
N THR A 268 16.05 -11.49 12.52
CA THR A 268 16.41 -11.48 13.95
C THR A 268 17.87 -11.87 14.20
N SER A 269 18.71 -11.84 13.17
CA SER A 269 20.16 -12.02 13.28
C SER A 269 20.89 -11.21 12.20
N GLY A 270 22.13 -10.80 12.49
CA GLY A 270 23.05 -10.27 11.48
C GLY A 270 23.66 -11.36 10.58
N THR A 271 23.43 -12.64 10.89
CA THR A 271 23.88 -13.77 10.08
C THR A 271 22.84 -14.14 9.03
N PHE A 272 23.30 -14.39 7.81
CA PHE A 272 22.47 -14.82 6.69
C PHE A 272 23.25 -15.74 5.75
N THR A 273 22.54 -16.58 5.01
CA THR A 273 23.13 -17.64 4.20
C THR A 273 23.01 -17.32 2.71
N GLN A 274 24.07 -17.58 1.96
CA GLN A 274 24.09 -17.56 0.50
C GLN A 274 24.38 -18.98 -0.03
N GLN A 275 23.69 -19.37 -1.10
CA GLN A 275 23.93 -20.60 -1.85
C GLN A 275 24.17 -20.28 -3.34
N LEU A 276 25.10 -21.01 -3.96
CA LEU A 276 25.34 -20.99 -5.41
C LEU A 276 25.18 -22.40 -5.98
N ILE A 277 24.45 -22.53 -7.08
CA ILE A 277 24.20 -23.77 -7.79
C ILE A 277 24.80 -23.62 -9.19
N LEU A 278 25.68 -24.55 -9.56
CA LEU A 278 26.37 -24.59 -10.85
C LEU A 278 26.04 -25.87 -11.59
N VAL A 279 25.21 -25.76 -12.63
CA VAL A 279 24.82 -26.91 -13.48
C VAL A 279 25.54 -26.82 -14.82
N PRO A 280 26.41 -27.78 -15.18
CA PRO A 280 27.14 -27.72 -16.45
C PRO A 280 26.19 -27.87 -17.65
N LEU A 281 26.45 -27.09 -18.69
CA LEU A 281 25.68 -27.09 -19.95
C LEU A 281 26.50 -27.59 -21.13
N GLU A 282 27.81 -27.32 -21.12
CA GLU A 282 28.82 -27.87 -22.02
C GLU A 282 30.22 -27.66 -21.43
N VAL A 283 31.16 -28.53 -21.79
CA VAL A 283 32.61 -28.30 -21.65
C VAL A 283 33.28 -28.93 -22.86
N ASP A 284 33.98 -28.14 -23.66
CA ASP A 284 34.69 -28.64 -24.85
C ASP A 284 35.78 -29.64 -24.44
N PRO A 285 35.84 -30.84 -25.04
CA PRO A 285 36.90 -31.84 -24.79
C PRO A 285 38.33 -31.30 -24.88
N LYS A 286 38.58 -30.29 -25.72
CA LYS A 286 39.90 -29.68 -25.90
C LYS A 286 40.35 -28.84 -24.71
N PHE A 287 39.44 -28.45 -23.81
CA PHE A 287 39.85 -27.88 -22.53
C PHE A 287 40.52 -28.90 -21.61
N VAL A 288 40.40 -30.21 -21.88
CA VAL A 288 40.76 -31.31 -20.97
C VAL A 288 39.87 -31.31 -19.72
N SER A 289 39.98 -30.28 -18.89
CA SER A 289 39.06 -29.97 -17.80
C SER A 289 38.93 -28.45 -17.62
N VAL A 290 37.85 -28.04 -16.95
CA VAL A 290 37.69 -26.67 -16.45
C VAL A 290 37.42 -26.72 -14.96
N THR A 291 38.25 -26.00 -14.19
CA THR A 291 38.08 -25.78 -12.75
C THR A 291 37.54 -24.39 -12.50
N LEU A 292 36.54 -24.25 -11.62
CA LEU A 292 35.98 -22.97 -11.21
C LEU A 292 36.38 -22.66 -9.77
N ASP A 293 37.10 -21.56 -9.57
CA ASP A 293 37.35 -21.00 -8.24
C ASP A 293 36.31 -19.92 -7.95
N VAL A 294 35.59 -20.09 -6.84
CA VAL A 294 34.41 -19.27 -6.51
C VAL A 294 34.70 -18.47 -5.24
N GLU A 295 34.57 -17.16 -5.35
CA GLU A 295 34.70 -16.21 -4.25
C GLU A 295 33.34 -15.57 -3.96
N PHE A 296 32.92 -15.64 -2.69
CA PHE A 296 31.74 -14.97 -2.17
C PHE A 296 32.17 -13.77 -1.33
N ASP A 297 31.75 -12.58 -1.73
CA ASP A 297 32.13 -11.34 -1.06
C ASP A 297 30.90 -10.57 -0.62
N CYS A 298 30.84 -10.28 0.68
CA CYS A 298 30.00 -9.20 1.20
C CYS A 298 30.77 -7.89 1.07
N LEU A 299 30.36 -7.03 0.14
CA LEU A 299 31.09 -5.81 -0.21
C LEU A 299 30.83 -4.69 0.81
N MET A 300 31.36 -4.85 2.02
CA MET A 300 31.58 -3.86 3.10
C MET A 300 32.49 -4.55 4.12
N ALA A 301 33.79 -4.69 3.81
CA ALA A 301 34.70 -5.64 4.47
C ALA A 301 34.91 -5.37 5.98
N ASP A 302 34.66 -4.14 6.44
CA ASP A 302 34.82 -3.78 7.85
C ASP A 302 33.61 -4.19 8.70
N ASP A 303 32.42 -4.27 8.11
CA ASP A 303 31.14 -4.50 8.82
C ASP A 303 30.47 -5.83 8.43
N CYS A 304 31.02 -6.54 7.44
CA CYS A 304 30.48 -7.80 6.97
C CYS A 304 31.58 -8.82 6.73
N SER A 305 31.49 -9.94 7.43
CA SER A 305 32.46 -11.04 7.35
C SER A 305 31.88 -12.25 6.63
N ASN A 306 32.76 -12.99 5.97
CA ASN A 306 32.43 -14.23 5.28
C ASN A 306 32.87 -15.42 6.15
N GLY A 307 31.95 -16.35 6.40
CA GLY A 307 32.24 -17.63 7.04
C GLY A 307 32.98 -18.59 6.11
N PRO A 308 33.25 -19.82 6.56
CA PRO A 308 33.82 -20.85 5.70
C PRO A 308 32.82 -21.26 4.61
N GLN A 309 33.32 -21.42 3.38
CA GLN A 309 32.54 -22.02 2.29
C GLN A 309 32.52 -23.54 2.39
N SER A 310 31.39 -24.14 2.04
CA SER A 310 31.21 -25.59 1.89
C SER A 310 30.68 -25.93 0.51
N TRP A 311 31.16 -27.02 -0.08
CA TRP A 311 30.79 -27.45 -1.42
C TRP A 311 30.34 -28.90 -1.41
N ASP A 312 29.19 -29.15 -2.02
CA ASP A 312 28.75 -30.47 -2.45
C ASP A 312 28.95 -30.59 -3.97
N GLY A 313 29.64 -31.64 -4.41
CA GLY A 313 30.16 -31.76 -5.77
C GLY A 313 31.54 -31.10 -5.97
N ALA A 314 32.30 -31.61 -6.94
CA ALA A 314 33.58 -31.03 -7.31
C ALA A 314 33.39 -29.71 -8.08
N LEU A 315 34.43 -28.87 -8.07
CA LEU A 315 34.47 -27.64 -8.88
C LEU A 315 35.28 -27.83 -10.17
N GLU A 316 35.44 -29.07 -10.63
CA GLU A 316 36.18 -29.42 -11.84
C GLU A 316 35.35 -30.34 -12.74
N TRP A 317 35.15 -29.92 -13.99
CA TRP A 317 34.43 -30.71 -15.00
C TRP A 317 35.37 -31.11 -16.13
N THR A 318 35.39 -32.39 -16.46
CA THR A 318 36.18 -32.89 -17.61
C THR A 318 35.42 -32.66 -18.90
N GLY A 319 36.14 -32.37 -19.99
CA GLY A 319 35.50 -32.28 -21.30
C GLY A 319 35.06 -33.65 -21.87
N ALA A 320 35.54 -34.77 -21.31
CA ALA A 320 35.12 -36.12 -21.69
C ALA A 320 33.75 -36.51 -21.08
N ASP A 321 33.45 -36.02 -19.88
CA ASP A 321 32.15 -36.17 -19.21
C ASP A 321 31.72 -34.84 -18.55
N PRO A 322 31.25 -33.88 -19.35
CA PRO A 322 30.92 -32.54 -18.87
C PRO A 322 29.69 -32.52 -17.94
N PHE A 323 28.86 -33.56 -17.93
CA PHE A 323 27.61 -33.63 -17.18
C PHE A 323 27.69 -34.53 -15.94
N SER A 324 28.90 -34.94 -15.55
CA SER A 324 29.15 -35.88 -14.46
C SER A 324 28.51 -35.48 -13.12
N HIS A 325 28.42 -34.18 -12.82
CA HIS A 325 27.88 -33.68 -11.56
C HIS A 325 27.47 -32.20 -11.62
N THR A 326 26.76 -31.78 -10.58
CA THR A 326 26.44 -30.39 -10.25
C THR A 326 27.24 -30.00 -9.00
N ALA A 327 27.59 -28.73 -8.87
CA ALA A 327 28.24 -28.20 -7.68
C ALA A 327 27.32 -27.23 -6.94
N ILE A 328 27.24 -27.37 -5.61
CA ILE A 328 26.42 -26.53 -4.73
C ILE A 328 27.31 -25.98 -3.62
N GLY A 329 27.52 -24.67 -3.64
CA GLY A 329 28.31 -23.94 -2.66
C GLY A 329 27.40 -23.25 -1.65
N LYS A 330 27.75 -23.32 -0.37
CA LYS A 330 27.07 -22.61 0.72
C LYS A 330 28.05 -21.83 1.56
N ILE A 331 27.66 -20.63 1.96
CA ILE A 331 28.41 -19.76 2.86
C ILE A 331 27.45 -18.97 3.75
N ASP A 332 27.85 -18.74 4.99
CA ASP A 332 27.19 -17.78 5.88
C ASP A 332 27.98 -16.48 5.89
N HIS A 333 27.28 -15.37 5.79
CA HIS A 333 27.81 -14.03 6.03
C HIS A 333 27.33 -13.54 7.38
N THR A 334 28.15 -12.74 8.06
CA THR A 334 27.77 -12.11 9.32
C THR A 334 28.03 -10.62 9.27
N TRP A 335 26.95 -9.84 9.35
CA TRP A 335 27.01 -8.42 9.62
C TRP A 335 27.36 -8.20 11.10
N THR A 336 28.43 -7.44 11.33
CA THR A 336 28.86 -6.99 12.65
C THR A 336 28.66 -5.47 12.70
N PRO A 337 27.65 -4.98 13.43
CA PRO A 337 27.28 -3.57 13.37
C PRO A 337 28.39 -2.67 13.92
N THR A 338 28.86 -1.73 13.11
CA THR A 338 29.57 -0.52 13.58
C THR A 338 28.61 0.66 13.71
N ASP A 339 27.57 0.69 12.88
CA ASP A 339 26.45 1.63 12.93
C ASP A 339 25.11 0.92 13.22
N ASN A 340 24.03 1.71 13.36
CA ASN A 340 22.69 1.17 13.62
C ASN A 340 21.96 0.71 12.34
N THR A 341 22.51 0.99 11.16
CA THR A 341 21.98 0.58 9.86
C THR A 341 23.07 0.58 8.79
N ASP A 342 23.14 -0.49 8.00
CA ASP A 342 24.07 -0.62 6.88
C ASP A 342 23.38 -1.17 5.63
N LEU A 343 23.86 -0.74 4.46
CA LEU A 343 23.52 -1.34 3.17
C LEU A 343 24.67 -2.25 2.72
N LEU A 344 24.35 -3.51 2.44
CA LEU A 344 25.30 -4.53 2.04
C LEU A 344 24.96 -5.03 0.64
N ASP A 345 25.99 -5.17 -0.18
CA ASP A 345 25.89 -5.81 -1.49
C ASP A 345 26.64 -7.14 -1.48
N LEU A 346 25.98 -8.18 -1.98
CA LEU A 346 26.63 -9.47 -2.22
C LEU A 346 27.20 -9.49 -3.62
N SER A 347 28.44 -9.95 -3.71
CA SER A 347 29.13 -10.16 -4.95
C SER A 347 29.67 -11.57 -5.03
N THR A 348 29.55 -12.17 -6.21
CA THR A 348 30.14 -13.47 -6.49
C THR A 348 31.09 -13.33 -7.67
N LYS A 349 32.28 -13.88 -7.51
CA LYS A 349 33.32 -13.93 -8.56
C LYS A 349 33.65 -15.37 -8.85
N ILE A 350 33.71 -15.70 -10.13
CA ILE A 350 34.20 -17.00 -10.60
C ILE A 350 35.44 -16.77 -11.47
N THR A 351 36.54 -17.41 -11.07
CA THR A 351 37.76 -17.54 -11.86
C THR A 351 37.83 -18.93 -12.46
N ALA A 352 37.78 -19.03 -13.79
CA ALA A 352 37.86 -20.30 -14.50
C ALA A 352 39.29 -20.61 -14.93
N TYR A 353 39.69 -21.88 -14.76
CA TYR A 353 41.01 -22.41 -15.09
C TYR A 353 40.87 -23.61 -16.01
N SER A 354 41.83 -23.80 -16.91
CA SER A 354 41.96 -25.02 -17.71
C SER A 354 43.44 -25.34 -17.89
N PRO A 355 43.85 -26.62 -17.95
CA PRO A 355 45.24 -26.99 -18.21
C PRO A 355 45.82 -26.39 -19.51
N VAL A 356 44.96 -26.05 -20.46
CA VAL A 356 45.37 -25.52 -21.78
C VAL A 356 45.17 -24.02 -21.93
N ALA A 357 44.69 -23.30 -20.91
CA ALA A 357 44.44 -21.86 -21.00
C ALA A 357 44.81 -21.15 -19.70
N ASN A 358 45.10 -19.85 -19.77
CA ASN A 358 45.29 -19.06 -18.54
C ASN A 358 43.93 -18.84 -17.81
N PRO A 359 43.92 -18.23 -16.62
CA PRO A 359 42.69 -17.94 -15.92
C PRO A 359 41.91 -16.77 -16.57
N ALA A 360 40.58 -16.81 -16.51
CA ALA A 360 39.71 -15.66 -16.75
C ALA A 360 38.67 -15.54 -15.65
N ALA A 361 38.42 -14.32 -15.18
CA ALA A 361 37.54 -14.07 -14.04
C ALA A 361 36.37 -13.16 -14.43
N THR A 362 35.20 -13.42 -13.85
CA THR A 362 34.04 -12.54 -13.95
C THR A 362 33.37 -12.43 -12.59
N ARG A 363 32.96 -11.21 -12.25
CA ARG A 363 32.23 -10.87 -11.03
C ARG A 363 30.86 -10.34 -11.39
N TRP A 364 29.87 -10.63 -10.54
CA TRP A 364 28.54 -10.02 -10.65
C TRP A 364 27.96 -9.64 -9.30
N GLN A 365 26.94 -8.78 -9.37
CA GLN A 365 26.12 -8.32 -8.26
C GLN A 365 24.67 -8.21 -8.71
N ALA A 366 23.74 -8.36 -7.78
CA ALA A 366 22.32 -8.15 -8.05
C ALA A 366 21.83 -6.91 -7.29
N ASP A 367 21.92 -5.73 -7.91
CA ASP A 367 21.51 -4.47 -7.29
C ASP A 367 20.07 -4.52 -6.72
N GLY A 368 19.18 -5.27 -7.38
CA GLY A 368 17.81 -5.46 -6.91
C GLY A 368 17.70 -6.21 -5.57
N ALA A 369 18.71 -6.99 -5.21
CA ALA A 369 18.80 -7.79 -3.99
C ALA A 369 19.80 -7.20 -2.97
N GLN A 370 19.99 -5.88 -2.96
CA GLN A 370 20.78 -5.21 -1.92
C GLN A 370 20.11 -5.39 -0.55
N ILE A 371 20.93 -5.69 0.45
CA ILE A 371 20.51 -6.04 1.81
C ILE A 371 20.63 -4.79 2.69
N ARG A 372 19.65 -4.55 3.55
CA ARG A 372 19.81 -3.64 4.67
C ARG A 372 19.83 -4.43 5.96
N CYS A 373 20.85 -4.26 6.77
CA CYS A 373 20.89 -4.76 8.14
C CYS A 373 20.75 -3.59 9.11
N ASP A 374 19.98 -3.76 10.18
CA ASP A 374 19.71 -2.67 11.11
C ASP A 374 19.48 -3.16 12.55
N THR A 375 19.61 -2.21 13.50
CA THR A 375 19.14 -2.31 14.89
C THR A 375 18.11 -1.23 15.22
N ILE A 376 17.57 -0.56 14.20
CA ILE A 376 16.57 0.52 14.35
C ILE A 376 15.17 -0.08 14.52
N SER A 377 14.82 -1.07 13.69
CA SER A 377 13.51 -1.71 13.75
C SER A 377 13.30 -2.41 15.10
N SER A 378 14.32 -3.15 15.53
CA SER A 378 14.44 -3.83 16.82
C SER A 378 15.87 -3.71 17.35
N THR A 379 16.05 -3.75 18.67
CA THR A 379 17.39 -3.80 19.29
C THR A 379 18.15 -5.08 18.94
N THR A 380 17.45 -6.13 18.49
CA THR A 380 18.08 -7.31 17.90
C THR A 380 18.48 -7.03 16.44
N PRO A 381 19.77 -7.23 16.08
CA PRO A 381 20.23 -7.17 14.69
C PRO A 381 19.34 -7.99 13.76
N GLY A 382 19.10 -7.49 12.56
CA GLY A 382 18.38 -8.24 11.54
C GLY A 382 18.55 -7.60 10.16
N CYS A 383 18.46 -8.43 9.14
CA CYS A 383 18.69 -8.06 7.75
C CYS A 383 17.44 -8.32 6.90
N ALA A 384 17.20 -7.46 5.90
CA ALA A 384 16.12 -7.57 4.95
C ALA A 384 16.51 -7.03 3.57
N PHE A 385 15.90 -7.53 2.50
CA PHE A 385 16.00 -6.92 1.19
C PHE A 385 15.16 -5.64 1.16
N TYR A 386 15.82 -4.48 1.25
CA TYR A 386 15.10 -3.22 1.43
C TYR A 386 14.33 -2.78 0.19
N LYS A 387 14.73 -3.24 -1.01
CA LYS A 387 14.02 -2.97 -2.27
C LYS A 387 12.72 -3.77 -2.42
N TYR A 388 12.51 -4.81 -1.60
CA TYR A 388 11.22 -5.49 -1.53
C TYR A 388 10.19 -4.61 -0.80
N ILE A 389 9.04 -4.38 -1.44
CA ILE A 389 7.94 -3.58 -0.89
C ILE A 389 6.86 -4.53 -0.33
N PRO A 390 6.75 -4.73 0.99
CA PRO A 390 5.76 -5.66 1.55
C PRO A 390 4.32 -5.14 1.41
N THR A 391 3.36 -6.07 1.41
CA THR A 391 1.91 -5.77 1.30
C THR A 391 1.22 -5.97 2.63
N TRP A 392 0.59 -4.93 3.16
CA TRP A 392 -0.26 -4.99 4.34
C TRP A 392 -1.71 -5.34 3.96
N VAL A 393 -2.29 -6.34 4.62
CA VAL A 393 -3.72 -6.68 4.46
C VAL A 393 -4.44 -6.54 5.78
N MET A 394 -5.51 -5.74 5.80
CA MET A 394 -6.32 -5.59 7.00
C MET A 394 -7.22 -6.82 7.20
N ASN A 395 -7.46 -7.20 8.46
CA ASN A 395 -8.34 -8.33 8.77
C ASN A 395 -9.82 -7.96 8.51
N PHE A 396 -10.28 -8.24 7.28
CA PHE A 396 -11.66 -7.96 6.85
C PHE A 396 -12.69 -8.68 7.70
N LYS A 397 -12.50 -9.98 8.00
CA LYS A 397 -13.44 -10.74 8.83
C LYS A 397 -13.64 -10.09 10.21
N LYS A 398 -12.55 -9.56 10.79
CA LYS A 398 -12.56 -8.95 12.13
C LYS A 398 -13.11 -7.53 12.15
N THR A 399 -12.77 -6.73 11.14
CA THR A 399 -13.09 -5.28 11.12
C THR A 399 -13.59 -4.77 9.76
N PRO A 400 -14.66 -5.37 9.18
CA PRO A 400 -15.08 -5.06 7.81
C PRO A 400 -15.27 -3.56 7.51
N PRO A 401 -15.88 -2.74 8.41
CA PRO A 401 -16.07 -1.32 8.13
C PRO A 401 -14.78 -0.49 8.01
N ALA A 402 -13.74 -0.82 8.78
CA ALA A 402 -12.45 -0.13 8.67
C ALA A 402 -11.76 -0.46 7.34
N VAL A 403 -11.82 -1.74 6.92
CA VAL A 403 -11.29 -2.19 5.63
C VAL A 403 -12.03 -1.50 4.47
N ALA A 404 -13.36 -1.41 4.54
CA ALA A 404 -14.17 -0.73 3.54
C ALA A 404 -13.83 0.76 3.39
N HIS A 405 -13.59 1.44 4.52
CA HIS A 405 -13.19 2.85 4.53
C HIS A 405 -11.82 3.07 3.88
N ALA A 406 -10.86 2.21 4.21
CA ALA A 406 -9.53 2.24 3.62
C ALA A 406 -9.57 1.91 2.11
N TRP A 407 -10.32 0.87 1.71
CA TRP A 407 -10.53 0.51 0.31
C TRP A 407 -11.17 1.65 -0.49
N LEU A 408 -12.26 2.25 0.00
CA LEU A 408 -12.92 3.36 -0.67
C LEU A 408 -11.94 4.50 -0.91
N THR A 409 -11.19 4.86 0.13
CA THR A 409 -10.24 5.97 0.08
C THR A 409 -9.10 5.68 -0.90
N GLN A 410 -8.50 4.48 -0.87
CA GLN A 410 -7.46 4.08 -1.82
C GLN A 410 -7.99 4.02 -3.27
N SER A 411 -9.16 3.43 -3.47
CA SER A 411 -9.65 3.10 -4.82
C SER A 411 -10.27 4.31 -5.52
N LYS A 412 -10.80 5.27 -4.76
CA LYS A 412 -11.55 6.40 -5.30
C LYS A 412 -10.74 7.69 -5.39
N LEU A 413 -9.87 7.95 -4.42
CA LEU A 413 -9.17 9.23 -4.34
C LEU A 413 -7.98 9.30 -5.31
N PRO A 414 -7.66 10.50 -5.84
CA PRO A 414 -6.67 10.67 -6.91
C PRO A 414 -5.25 10.26 -6.53
N ASN A 415 -4.93 10.23 -5.24
CA ASN A 415 -3.60 9.89 -4.73
C ASN A 415 -3.37 8.39 -4.51
N HIS A 416 -4.43 7.56 -4.59
CA HIS A 416 -4.39 6.09 -4.47
C HIS A 416 -3.45 5.54 -3.37
N PRO A 417 -3.56 5.99 -2.11
CA PRO A 417 -2.60 5.66 -1.05
C PRO A 417 -2.45 4.15 -0.83
N GLY A 418 -1.27 3.62 -1.10
CA GLY A 418 -0.92 2.21 -0.92
C GLY A 418 -1.28 1.30 -2.09
N SER A 419 -1.80 1.85 -3.19
CA SER A 419 -2.24 1.03 -4.33
C SER A 419 -1.06 0.55 -5.17
N LYS A 420 -0.89 -0.78 -5.22
CA LYS A 420 0.04 -1.43 -6.15
C LYS A 420 -0.35 -1.20 -7.61
N ALA A 421 -1.65 -1.24 -7.92
CA ALA A 421 -2.17 -1.03 -9.28
C ALA A 421 -1.90 0.39 -9.81
N ALA A 422 -1.95 1.40 -8.94
CA ALA A 422 -1.62 2.78 -9.30
C ALA A 422 -0.12 3.10 -9.18
N ASN A 423 0.70 2.15 -8.72
CA ASN A 423 2.11 2.34 -8.38
C ASN A 423 2.33 3.52 -7.40
N LYS A 424 1.50 3.58 -6.35
CA LYS A 424 1.50 4.62 -5.30
C LYS A 424 1.63 3.98 -3.92
N PRO A 425 2.85 3.61 -3.47
CA PRO A 425 3.03 2.97 -2.17
C PRO A 425 2.71 3.94 -1.04
N MET A 426 2.42 3.38 0.13
CA MET A 426 2.46 4.09 1.39
C MET A 426 3.90 4.17 1.88
N PHE A 427 4.27 5.26 2.54
CA PHE A 427 5.59 5.44 3.15
C PHE A 427 5.45 5.45 4.67
N PHE A 428 6.15 4.52 5.33
CA PHE A 428 6.03 4.31 6.77
C PHE A 428 6.58 5.49 7.56
N LEU A 429 5.83 5.93 8.58
CA LEU A 429 6.27 6.88 9.60
C LEU A 429 6.27 6.15 10.95
N PRO A 430 7.43 5.70 11.45
CA PRO A 430 7.54 5.05 12.75
C PRO A 430 7.39 6.07 13.89
N ALA A 431 7.57 5.61 15.13
CA ALA A 431 7.61 6.48 16.32
C ALA A 431 8.67 7.59 16.19
N ALA A 432 8.48 8.67 16.94
CA ALA A 432 9.26 9.91 16.83
C ALA A 432 10.78 9.71 16.96
N ASP A 433 11.21 8.79 17.81
CA ASP A 433 12.61 8.43 18.04
C ASP A 433 13.24 7.63 16.88
N LYS A 434 12.44 7.16 15.92
CA LYS A 434 12.86 6.32 14.79
C LYS A 434 12.63 6.96 13.42
N ASN A 435 12.19 8.22 13.36
CA ASN A 435 12.00 8.94 12.10
C ASN A 435 12.81 10.24 12.06
N ALA A 436 13.27 10.61 10.86
CA ALA A 436 14.11 11.80 10.67
C ALA A 436 13.43 13.11 11.13
N PRO A 437 12.11 13.31 10.95
CA PRO A 437 11.44 14.51 11.45
C PRO A 437 11.23 14.60 12.96
N GLY A 438 11.51 13.54 13.74
CA GLY A 438 11.21 13.52 15.17
C GLY A 438 9.70 13.63 15.49
N ARG A 439 8.83 13.18 14.57
CA ARG A 439 7.39 13.43 14.63
C ARG A 439 6.62 12.20 15.12
N ASP A 440 5.84 12.40 16.18
CA ASP A 440 4.88 11.40 16.65
C ASP A 440 3.70 11.29 15.64
N PRO A 441 3.38 10.09 15.11
CA PRO A 441 2.18 9.84 14.30
C PRO A 441 0.87 10.39 14.90
N ASN A 442 0.74 10.48 16.23
CA ASN A 442 -0.43 11.08 16.86
C ASN A 442 -0.64 12.54 16.48
N LYS A 443 0.43 13.29 16.15
CA LYS A 443 0.29 14.66 15.66
C LYS A 443 -0.36 14.74 14.28
N ASN A 444 -0.28 13.67 13.47
CA ASN A 444 -1.04 13.57 12.22
C ASN A 444 -2.51 13.30 12.54
N ARG A 445 -2.73 12.34 13.45
CA ARG A 445 -4.06 11.98 13.92
C ARG A 445 -4.82 13.16 14.50
N ASP A 446 -4.16 14.04 15.25
CA ASP A 446 -4.79 15.22 15.85
C ASP A 446 -5.30 16.24 14.83
N VAL A 447 -4.79 16.24 13.59
CA VAL A 447 -5.29 17.10 12.50
C VAL A 447 -6.57 16.53 11.88
N ILE A 448 -6.60 15.22 11.67
CA ILE A 448 -7.73 14.56 10.98
C ILE A 448 -8.84 14.20 11.96
N CYS A 449 -8.44 13.57 13.05
CA CYS A 449 -9.30 13.02 14.10
C CYS A 449 -8.91 13.56 15.48
N PRO A 450 -9.07 14.87 15.72
CA PRO A 450 -8.73 15.49 17.01
C PRO A 450 -9.53 14.89 18.16
N LYS A 451 -8.99 15.03 19.37
CA LYS A 451 -9.78 14.91 20.59
C LYS A 451 -10.54 16.21 20.85
N ASN A 452 -11.73 16.09 21.42
CA ASN A 452 -12.48 17.22 21.94
C ASN A 452 -11.81 17.76 23.22
N SER A 453 -12.22 18.95 23.66
CA SER A 453 -11.70 19.59 24.88
C SER A 453 -11.91 18.77 26.17
N ASP A 454 -12.89 17.85 26.16
CA ASP A 454 -13.18 16.90 27.25
C ASP A 454 -12.42 15.57 27.12
N GLY A 455 -11.51 15.45 26.14
CA GLY A 455 -10.71 14.26 25.88
C GLY A 455 -11.42 13.16 25.08
N THR A 456 -12.70 13.33 24.73
CA THR A 456 -13.44 12.37 23.89
C THR A 456 -13.00 12.43 22.43
N SER A 457 -13.21 11.35 21.67
CA SER A 457 -12.93 11.36 20.22
C SER A 457 -13.86 12.35 19.51
N TRP A 458 -13.37 13.03 18.45
CA TRP A 458 -14.19 13.83 17.54
C TRP A 458 -15.52 13.16 17.18
N ALA A 459 -15.47 11.84 16.89
CA ALA A 459 -16.65 11.08 16.48
C ALA A 459 -17.75 11.04 17.54
N GLY A 460 -17.42 11.10 18.83
CA GLY A 460 -18.40 11.08 19.92
C GLY A 460 -19.23 12.36 20.03
N LYS A 461 -18.77 13.47 19.45
CA LYS A 461 -19.47 14.77 19.49
C LYS A 461 -19.99 15.20 18.12
N TYR A 462 -19.21 14.95 17.07
CA TYR A 462 -19.49 15.46 15.73
C TYR A 462 -19.74 14.36 14.69
N GLY A 463 -19.39 13.10 15.01
CA GLY A 463 -19.65 11.96 14.14
C GLY A 463 -21.15 11.76 13.87
N ASN A 464 -21.46 10.95 12.85
CA ASN A 464 -22.86 10.68 12.54
C ASN A 464 -23.50 9.87 13.68
N PRO A 465 -24.61 10.33 14.29
CA PRO A 465 -25.21 9.67 15.46
C PRO A 465 -25.77 8.27 15.13
N ARG A 466 -25.93 7.92 13.84
CA ARG A 466 -26.27 6.56 13.40
C ARG A 466 -25.07 5.60 13.37
N THR A 467 -23.86 6.07 13.68
CA THR A 467 -22.70 5.20 13.79
C THR A 467 -22.93 4.14 14.87
N THR A 468 -22.73 2.88 14.53
CA THR A 468 -22.98 1.78 15.47
C THR A 468 -21.71 1.46 16.27
N THR A 469 -21.86 1.42 17.59
CA THR A 469 -20.89 0.81 18.53
C THR A 469 -21.24 -0.67 18.74
N VAL A 470 -20.29 -1.45 19.25
CA VAL A 470 -20.42 -2.89 19.50
C VAL A 470 -20.22 -3.22 21.00
N PRO A 471 -21.08 -2.72 21.90
CA PRO A 471 -20.97 -2.97 23.33
C PRO A 471 -21.01 -4.47 23.71
N GLU A 472 -21.62 -5.30 22.87
CA GLU A 472 -21.65 -6.76 23.00
C GLU A 472 -20.30 -7.44 22.73
N ILE A 473 -19.38 -6.76 22.04
CA ILE A 473 -17.99 -7.20 21.82
C ILE A 473 -17.06 -6.55 22.86
N SER A 474 -17.23 -5.26 23.12
CA SER A 474 -16.46 -4.49 24.10
C SER A 474 -17.38 -3.57 24.87
N ALA A 475 -17.63 -3.86 26.15
CA ALA A 475 -18.59 -3.12 26.98
C ALA A 475 -18.28 -1.61 27.11
N SER A 476 -17.02 -1.22 26.93
CA SER A 476 -16.56 0.18 26.95
C SER A 476 -16.47 0.81 25.57
N ASP A 477 -17.03 0.17 24.52
CA ASP A 477 -16.96 0.68 23.16
C ASP A 477 -17.65 2.04 23.03
N LYS A 478 -16.98 2.95 22.32
CA LYS A 478 -17.42 4.31 22.06
C LYS A 478 -17.14 4.64 20.61
N MET A 479 -17.92 5.56 20.04
CA MET A 479 -17.65 6.06 18.69
C MET A 479 -16.23 6.62 18.61
N SER A 480 -15.50 6.23 17.57
CA SER A 480 -14.13 6.64 17.30
C SER A 480 -13.99 7.15 15.87
N CYS A 481 -13.06 8.08 15.70
CA CYS A 481 -12.71 8.65 14.41
C CYS A 481 -11.57 7.85 13.78
N ASP A 482 -11.81 7.23 12.64
CA ASP A 482 -10.83 6.51 11.84
C ASP A 482 -10.32 7.38 10.68
N GLU A 483 -9.08 7.17 10.24
CA GLU A 483 -8.46 7.92 9.15
C GLU A 483 -7.70 7.02 8.17
N PHE A 484 -7.77 7.37 6.89
CA PHE A 484 -6.93 6.79 5.85
C PHE A 484 -6.49 7.88 4.86
N ALA A 485 -5.25 7.95 4.39
CA ALA A 485 -4.06 7.20 4.79
C ALA A 485 -3.75 7.32 6.29
N TYR A 486 -3.21 6.24 6.87
CA TYR A 486 -2.97 6.11 8.32
C TYR A 486 -2.06 7.22 8.87
N ALA A 487 -2.27 7.63 10.13
CA ALA A 487 -1.40 8.57 10.84
C ALA A 487 0.09 8.18 10.82
N SER A 488 0.40 6.88 10.89
CA SER A 488 1.76 6.33 10.83
C SER A 488 2.29 6.23 9.39
N SER A 489 2.02 7.23 8.57
CA SER A 489 2.54 7.34 7.21
C SER A 489 2.79 8.79 6.79
N TYR A 490 3.71 8.99 5.84
CA TYR A 490 3.88 10.28 5.18
C TYR A 490 2.71 10.64 4.25
N ASN A 491 1.90 9.65 3.88
CA ASN A 491 0.70 9.82 3.08
C ASN A 491 -0.48 10.35 3.90
N SER A 492 -0.41 10.36 5.24
CA SER A 492 -1.48 10.90 6.09
C SER A 492 -1.86 12.33 5.70
N GLY A 493 -3.16 12.63 5.71
CA GLY A 493 -3.64 13.99 5.54
C GLY A 493 -3.12 14.95 6.61
N GLY A 494 -2.86 14.44 7.82
CA GLY A 494 -2.35 15.24 8.94
C GLY A 494 -0.84 15.46 8.92
N MET A 495 -0.12 14.88 7.95
CA MET A 495 1.32 15.05 7.81
C MET A 495 1.63 16.38 7.10
N PRO A 496 2.32 17.33 7.75
CA PRO A 496 2.66 18.61 7.12
C PRO A 496 3.58 18.41 5.91
N GLY A 497 3.33 19.19 4.85
CA GLY A 497 4.21 19.25 3.68
C GLY A 497 5.53 20.00 3.95
N GLY A 498 6.22 20.38 2.87
CA GLY A 498 7.48 21.13 2.96
C GLY A 498 8.63 20.27 3.51
N ILE A 499 9.39 20.81 4.46
CA ILE A 499 10.61 20.17 5.02
C ILE A 499 10.29 18.82 5.69
N ILE A 500 9.09 18.68 6.27
CA ILE A 500 8.64 17.46 6.95
C ILE A 500 8.29 16.35 5.95
N GLY A 501 8.00 16.69 4.68
CA GLY A 501 7.83 15.73 3.60
C GLY A 501 6.46 15.04 3.51
N GLY A 502 5.42 15.57 4.18
CA GLY A 502 4.06 15.07 4.03
C GLY A 502 3.54 15.18 2.59
N MET A 503 2.89 14.12 2.12
CA MET A 503 2.51 13.98 0.71
C MET A 503 1.10 14.50 0.40
N ASN A 504 0.21 14.54 1.40
CA ASN A 504 -1.20 14.86 1.22
C ASN A 504 -1.73 15.87 2.27
N PRO A 505 -1.00 16.95 2.62
CA PRO A 505 -1.34 17.78 3.77
C PRO A 505 -2.72 18.45 3.65
N VAL A 506 -3.51 18.36 4.71
CA VAL A 506 -4.74 19.15 4.91
C VAL A 506 -4.70 19.89 6.24
N THR A 507 -5.49 20.96 6.35
CA THR A 507 -5.56 21.78 7.57
C THR A 507 -6.47 21.20 8.64
N SER A 508 -7.44 20.37 8.25
CA SER A 508 -8.32 19.64 9.16
C SER A 508 -8.90 18.43 8.45
N GLY A 509 -9.37 17.46 9.23
CA GLY A 509 -10.07 16.30 8.68
C GLY A 509 -11.38 16.65 7.94
N ASP A 510 -11.90 17.88 8.01
CA ASP A 510 -13.09 18.30 7.24
C ASP A 510 -12.82 18.38 5.74
N LYS A 511 -11.55 18.32 5.34
CA LYS A 511 -11.09 18.24 3.95
C LYS A 511 -11.01 16.80 3.43
N CYS A 512 -11.28 15.82 4.27
CA CYS A 512 -11.32 14.41 3.89
C CYS A 512 -12.73 13.99 3.46
N VAL A 513 -12.84 12.89 2.72
CA VAL A 513 -14.13 12.20 2.53
C VAL A 513 -14.69 11.82 3.90
N GLN A 514 -15.95 12.17 4.16
CA GLN A 514 -16.61 11.89 5.44
C GLN A 514 -17.50 10.66 5.31
N THR A 515 -17.20 9.60 6.06
CA THR A 515 -18.02 8.38 6.11
C THR A 515 -18.43 8.03 7.54
N TYR A 516 -19.36 7.09 7.66
CA TYR A 516 -19.64 6.44 8.93
C TYR A 516 -20.08 4.99 8.73
N ALA A 517 -19.77 4.16 9.71
CA ALA A 517 -20.14 2.76 9.76
C ALA A 517 -21.40 2.55 10.61
N THR A 518 -22.40 1.88 10.06
CA THR A 518 -23.66 1.62 10.76
C THR A 518 -24.16 0.20 10.53
N ARG A 519 -24.79 -0.38 11.54
CA ARG A 519 -25.51 -1.64 11.47
C ARG A 519 -26.95 -1.33 11.10
N ALA A 520 -27.33 -1.58 9.85
CA ALA A 520 -28.71 -1.36 9.39
C ALA A 520 -29.67 -2.35 10.06
N THR A 521 -29.27 -3.62 10.11
CA THR A 521 -29.94 -4.68 10.88
C THR A 521 -28.88 -5.67 11.38
N GLN A 522 -29.23 -6.55 12.33
CA GLN A 522 -28.29 -7.56 12.82
C GLN A 522 -27.76 -8.43 11.66
N GLY A 523 -26.44 -8.49 11.48
CA GLY A 523 -25.82 -9.21 10.37
C GLY A 523 -25.65 -8.41 9.08
N GLU A 524 -26.08 -7.14 9.04
CA GLU A 524 -25.99 -6.25 7.88
C GLU A 524 -25.42 -4.88 8.27
N TRP A 525 -24.16 -4.67 7.89
CA TRP A 525 -23.46 -3.41 8.08
C TRP A 525 -23.36 -2.63 6.79
N HIS A 526 -23.25 -1.31 6.92
CA HIS A 526 -22.98 -0.43 5.81
C HIS A 526 -21.88 0.57 6.18
N LEU A 527 -21.04 0.88 5.20
CA LEU A 527 -20.31 2.14 5.17
C LEU A 527 -21.09 3.12 4.29
N TYR A 528 -21.49 4.25 4.87
CA TYR A 528 -22.14 5.35 4.16
C TYR A 528 -21.27 6.59 4.18
N ASP A 529 -21.47 7.48 3.22
CA ASP A 529 -21.01 8.86 3.34
C ASP A 529 -21.93 9.65 4.28
N ASP A 530 -21.39 10.64 5.00
CA ASP A 530 -22.19 11.45 5.94
C ASP A 530 -23.14 12.39 5.18
N GLU A 531 -24.40 11.99 5.06
CA GLU A 531 -25.43 12.73 4.32
C GLU A 531 -25.81 14.07 4.96
N ARG A 532 -25.41 14.30 6.21
CA ARG A 532 -25.63 15.58 6.92
C ARG A 532 -24.77 16.69 6.34
N LEU A 533 -23.72 16.33 5.60
CA LEU A 533 -22.76 17.20 4.97
C LEU A 533 -22.93 17.20 3.44
N ALA A 534 -22.28 18.19 2.80
CA ALA A 534 -22.08 18.17 1.36
C ALA A 534 -21.45 16.83 0.94
N GLY A 535 -21.85 16.31 -0.22
CA GLY A 535 -21.28 15.08 -0.74
C GLY A 535 -19.79 15.21 -1.07
N PRO A 536 -19.04 14.09 -1.09
CA PRO A 536 -17.65 14.11 -1.48
C PRO A 536 -17.49 14.64 -2.91
N THR A 537 -16.47 15.45 -3.13
CA THR A 537 -16.12 15.95 -4.47
C THR A 537 -15.24 14.96 -5.23
N TRP A 538 -14.71 13.95 -4.53
CA TRP A 538 -13.70 13.00 -4.99
C TRP A 538 -12.37 13.64 -5.39
N SER A 539 -12.15 14.89 -4.96
CA SER A 539 -10.87 15.60 -5.05
C SER A 539 -10.15 15.66 -3.71
N GLU A 540 -10.73 15.08 -2.66
CA GLU A 540 -10.11 14.93 -1.36
C GLU A 540 -8.86 14.04 -1.45
N VAL A 541 -7.98 14.15 -0.46
CA VAL A 541 -6.70 13.41 -0.42
C VAL A 541 -6.62 12.44 0.77
N CYS A 542 -7.68 12.38 1.57
CA CYS A 542 -7.81 11.54 2.75
C CYS A 542 -9.27 11.18 2.97
N GLY A 543 -9.52 10.16 3.78
CA GLY A 543 -10.81 9.74 4.29
C GLY A 543 -10.84 9.80 5.82
N ARG A 544 -11.96 10.29 6.37
CA ARG A 544 -12.25 10.30 7.81
C ARG A 544 -13.60 9.63 8.05
N SER A 545 -13.64 8.68 8.99
CA SER A 545 -14.84 7.89 9.27
C SER A 545 -15.22 7.90 10.74
N ALA A 546 -16.51 7.99 11.03
CA ALA A 546 -17.04 7.65 12.35
C ALA A 546 -17.40 6.15 12.39
N MET A 547 -16.81 5.40 13.32
CA MET A 547 -17.10 3.97 13.50
C MET A 547 -16.98 3.56 14.96
N SER A 548 -17.27 2.29 15.27
CA SER A 548 -16.96 1.70 16.59
C SER A 548 -15.47 1.87 16.94
N GLY A 549 -15.19 2.19 18.20
CA GLY A 549 -13.84 2.27 18.75
C GLY A 549 -13.13 0.93 18.78
N TRP A 550 -13.85 -0.15 19.06
CA TRP A 550 -13.32 -1.52 18.94
C TRP A 550 -12.90 -1.82 17.50
N ILE A 551 -13.74 -1.52 16.50
CA ILE A 551 -13.42 -1.75 15.09
C ILE A 551 -12.17 -0.94 14.68
N ASN A 552 -12.15 0.36 14.96
CA ASN A 552 -11.05 1.25 14.61
C ASN A 552 -9.73 0.83 15.29
N SER A 553 -9.74 0.63 16.61
CA SER A 553 -8.52 0.26 17.33
C SER A 553 -7.99 -1.13 16.95
N THR A 554 -8.87 -2.07 16.60
CA THR A 554 -8.48 -3.44 16.26
C THR A 554 -8.00 -3.57 14.81
N SER A 555 -8.43 -2.69 13.90
CA SER A 555 -8.11 -2.80 12.47
C SER A 555 -6.61 -2.63 12.19
N MET A 556 -5.92 -1.84 13.02
CA MET A 556 -4.48 -1.59 12.94
C MET A 556 -3.72 -1.95 14.23
N GLY A 557 -4.39 -1.93 15.39
CA GLY A 557 -3.75 -2.03 16.71
C GLY A 557 -3.00 -3.34 16.89
N GLY A 558 -1.70 -3.25 17.18
CA GLY A 558 -0.79 -4.38 17.39
C GLY A 558 -0.49 -5.18 16.11
N ALA A 559 -1.48 -5.40 15.24
CA ALA A 559 -1.36 -6.13 14.00
C ALA A 559 -0.45 -5.42 12.99
N PHE A 560 -0.52 -4.08 12.91
CA PHE A 560 0.40 -3.31 12.08
C PHE A 560 1.73 -3.03 12.80
N SER A 561 1.70 -2.26 13.90
CA SER A 561 2.91 -1.68 14.52
C SER A 561 3.89 -2.71 15.10
N SER A 562 3.39 -3.70 15.83
CA SER A 562 4.21 -4.80 16.37
C SER A 562 4.19 -6.06 15.52
N GLY A 563 3.16 -6.23 14.67
CA GLY A 563 3.03 -7.34 13.73
C GLY A 563 3.74 -7.02 12.41
N PHE A 564 3.02 -6.45 11.45
CA PHE A 564 3.51 -6.19 10.08
C PHE A 564 4.81 -5.37 10.02
N SER A 565 4.85 -4.16 10.58
CA SER A 565 6.02 -3.29 10.46
C SER A 565 7.24 -3.84 11.19
N GLY A 566 7.04 -4.56 12.30
CA GLY A 566 8.12 -5.27 12.99
C GLY A 566 8.59 -6.50 12.21
N LYS A 567 7.66 -7.37 11.81
CA LYS A 567 7.92 -8.60 11.05
C LYS A 567 8.65 -8.35 9.75
N TYR A 568 8.32 -7.28 9.02
CA TYR A 568 9.01 -6.91 7.78
C TYR A 568 10.07 -5.84 7.96
N ARG A 569 10.42 -5.51 9.21
CA ARG A 569 11.45 -4.53 9.57
C ARG A 569 11.32 -3.21 8.78
N LEU A 570 10.15 -2.59 8.78
CA LEU A 570 9.98 -1.30 8.11
C LEU A 570 10.71 -0.20 8.89
N LEU A 571 11.47 0.62 8.17
CA LEU A 571 12.10 1.84 8.69
C LEU A 571 11.40 3.10 8.17
N ASP A 572 11.82 4.26 8.67
CA ASP A 572 11.32 5.55 8.20
C ASP A 572 11.41 5.66 6.68
N LYS A 573 10.27 6.00 6.06
CA LYS A 573 10.08 6.07 4.59
C LYS A 573 10.25 4.75 3.83
N ASP A 574 10.32 3.59 4.50
CA ASP A 574 10.18 2.33 3.77
C ASP A 574 8.80 2.28 3.10
N PRO A 575 8.72 1.92 1.82
CA PRO A 575 7.47 1.77 1.12
C PRO A 575 6.76 0.47 1.53
N TYR A 576 5.43 0.49 1.52
CA TYR A 576 4.58 -0.70 1.63
C TYR A 576 3.29 -0.53 0.79
N TRP A 577 2.75 -1.65 0.31
CA TRP A 577 1.43 -1.70 -0.32
C TRP A 577 0.36 -1.92 0.74
N VAL A 578 -0.87 -1.53 0.43
CA VAL A 578 -2.06 -1.91 1.20
C VAL A 578 -3.03 -2.54 0.23
N ASP A 579 -3.48 -3.76 0.51
CA ASP A 579 -4.37 -4.51 -0.37
C ASP A 579 -5.70 -4.84 0.32
N PHE A 580 -6.75 -4.98 -0.50
CA PHE A 580 -8.13 -5.19 -0.07
C PHE A 580 -8.78 -6.31 -0.90
N PRO A 581 -8.34 -7.57 -0.75
CA PRO A 581 -8.76 -8.67 -1.62
C PRO A 581 -10.28 -8.86 -1.72
N GLU A 582 -11.00 -8.63 -0.62
CA GLU A 582 -12.46 -8.79 -0.53
C GLU A 582 -13.25 -7.77 -1.35
N PHE A 583 -12.59 -6.76 -1.91
CA PHE A 583 -13.20 -5.71 -2.72
C PHE A 583 -12.81 -5.80 -4.20
N GLY A 584 -12.11 -6.85 -4.64
CA GLY A 584 -11.65 -7.01 -6.02
C GLY A 584 -12.78 -6.99 -7.06
N HIS A 585 -14.03 -7.26 -6.66
CA HIS A 585 -15.22 -7.20 -7.53
C HIS A 585 -15.96 -5.85 -7.48
N CYS A 586 -15.57 -4.93 -6.61
CA CYS A 586 -16.22 -3.63 -6.44
C CYS A 586 -15.69 -2.60 -7.46
N ASP A 587 -16.55 -1.73 -7.99
CA ASP A 587 -16.16 -0.65 -8.92
C ASP A 587 -16.25 0.72 -8.24
N ALA A 588 -15.09 1.26 -7.84
CA ALA A 588 -15.01 2.61 -7.28
C ALA A 588 -15.08 3.72 -8.35
N SER A 589 -14.99 3.44 -9.65
CA SER A 589 -14.94 4.50 -10.67
C SER A 589 -16.24 5.32 -10.78
N LYS A 590 -17.38 4.77 -10.33
CA LYS A 590 -18.70 5.39 -10.43
C LYS A 590 -18.86 6.65 -9.56
N ALA A 591 -19.73 7.57 -9.97
CA ALA A 591 -20.02 8.78 -9.20
C ALA A 591 -20.59 8.46 -7.80
N THR A 592 -21.48 7.47 -7.74
CA THR A 592 -21.94 6.82 -6.51
C THR A 592 -21.25 5.47 -6.39
N VAL A 593 -20.53 5.25 -5.29
CA VAL A 593 -19.85 3.99 -5.01
C VAL A 593 -20.79 3.08 -4.24
N THR A 594 -21.25 2.02 -4.91
CA THR A 594 -22.05 0.96 -4.29
C THR A 594 -21.33 -0.36 -4.40
N CYS A 595 -21.25 -1.13 -3.30
CA CYS A 595 -20.79 -2.50 -3.37
C CYS A 595 -21.50 -3.38 -2.33
N THR A 596 -21.70 -4.65 -2.65
CA THR A 596 -22.07 -5.66 -1.66
C THR A 596 -20.92 -6.64 -1.54
N VAL A 597 -20.32 -6.69 -0.35
CA VAL A 597 -19.27 -7.64 -0.05
C VAL A 597 -19.91 -8.89 0.56
N PRO A 598 -19.72 -10.08 -0.05
CA PRO A 598 -20.32 -11.31 0.45
C PRO A 598 -19.77 -11.68 1.83
N LYS A 599 -20.49 -12.55 2.54
CA LYS A 599 -19.97 -13.15 3.78
C LYS A 599 -18.75 -14.03 3.44
N PRO A 600 -17.61 -13.87 4.15
CA PRO A 600 -16.39 -14.63 3.92
C PRO A 600 -16.45 -16.11 4.27
#